data_AF-C7Q3X9-F1
#
_entry.id   AF-C7Q3X9-F1
#
_cell.length_a   1.000
_cell.length_b   1.000
_cell.length_c   1.000
_cell.angle_alpha   90.00
_cell.angle_beta   90.00
_cell.angle_gamma   90.00
#
_symmetry.space_group_name_H-M   'P 1'
#
loop_
_entity.id
_entity.type
_entity.pdbx_description
1 polymer ?
#
loop_
_entity_poly.entity_id
_entity_poly.type
_entity_poly.pdbx_seq_one_letter_code
_entity_poly.pdbx_strand_id
1 'polypeptide(L)'
;MHLTPLEHIDEWGVTKFTSHPGDLVVPPTVDGSNGYVIAAENAPLWQAVAAGDLRAEAEKGFHAAGIAFRRARFDHEIGESQVWGHTLLGTTTVSMIEEWASPAPMDSPTTVVLISGDDDFEGCLRFWNLRALRSVGRHGDCPMYLLPVDIGHWTTWPRVFAGALQRPDHFSPDVLITSSSVEDEAKHAFAQSMGLELSEDKQIQRKMSFGKQAAKRSAPFTYLPGFATIVGFKRRYGETEFVDVPVTGDKTALRFTSPVPTKLAFGGLSLVSIGGEPIDALPKRETVAKLVADNAEWHDEAIQIPDHVKHDWRIELRIPTLTAAYEAVMGEVAVSHPLSDKGAIGMGLMDPAALDALGEPNVFEAIKQLTTPRGEEIAKKLQKLFGADQPLTEDQRAFAEEFGGRSERVFKSAERLGYGSFETAQVVLERLAGIGWAERGFQTACVSCKIKSFVPFSQQTSRGVARCPVCDATAEYTREPKRGLVVHHRLDARVDFANVQGVIPHLMVIGALTRRYKHALLKPGVDLFFADGVQGEADVLGICDGKLVSGEVKTSGKSFNANEAQPDRDQLVKDLMIAKRLRSDIYVMAATSPIEQAAKDRAKTMCEELGIELLVLERNDLLR
;
A
#
# COMPACT_ATOMS: atom_id res chain seq x y z
N MET A 1 20.63 -9.82 -13.71
CA MET A 1 19.86 -11.04 -14.03
C MET A 1 20.87 -12.18 -14.07
N HIS A 2 20.90 -13.05 -13.06
CA HIS A 2 21.71 -14.26 -13.13
C HIS A 2 21.03 -15.21 -14.12
N LEU A 3 21.68 -15.53 -15.23
CA LEU A 3 21.20 -16.51 -16.19
C LEU A 3 21.48 -17.90 -15.62
N THR A 4 20.44 -18.70 -15.40
CA THR A 4 20.58 -20.10 -14.97
C THR A 4 21.00 -20.96 -16.17
N PRO A 5 22.09 -21.74 -16.08
CA PRO A 5 22.41 -22.73 -17.12
C PRO A 5 21.24 -23.69 -17.34
N LEU A 6 20.98 -24.10 -18.59
CA LEU A 6 19.81 -24.92 -18.94
C LEU A 6 19.77 -26.26 -18.17
N GLU A 7 20.93 -26.85 -17.89
CA GLU A 7 21.04 -28.08 -17.09
C GLU A 7 20.61 -27.92 -15.63
N HIS A 8 20.58 -26.68 -15.13
CA HIS A 8 20.15 -26.31 -13.78
C HIS A 8 18.78 -25.62 -13.78
N ILE A 9 18.08 -25.56 -14.92
CA ILE A 9 16.81 -24.82 -15.02
C ILE A 9 15.74 -25.42 -14.09
N ASP A 10 15.74 -26.73 -13.87
CA ASP A 10 14.80 -27.37 -12.95
C ASP A 10 15.25 -27.29 -11.47
N GLU A 11 16.51 -26.90 -11.22
CA GLU A 11 17.12 -26.83 -9.89
C GLU A 11 17.14 -25.39 -9.32
N TRP A 12 17.12 -24.37 -10.19
CA TRP A 12 17.31 -22.96 -9.83
C TRP A 12 16.39 -22.02 -10.62
N GLY A 13 15.84 -21.01 -9.95
CA GLY A 13 15.04 -19.94 -10.58
C GLY A 13 13.52 -20.10 -10.38
N VAL A 14 12.73 -19.40 -11.19
CA VAL A 14 11.25 -19.38 -11.10
C VAL A 14 10.63 -20.75 -11.38
N THR A 15 11.30 -21.56 -12.21
CA THR A 15 10.95 -22.94 -12.56
C THR A 15 11.03 -23.90 -11.37
N LYS A 16 11.86 -23.60 -10.36
CA LYS A 16 11.86 -24.35 -9.10
C LYS A 16 10.47 -24.37 -8.45
N PHE A 17 9.66 -23.35 -8.67
CA PHE A 17 8.31 -23.23 -8.11
C PHE A 17 7.21 -23.59 -9.12
N THR A 18 7.53 -24.44 -10.08
CA THR A 18 6.57 -24.97 -11.05
C THR A 18 6.28 -26.44 -10.79
N SER A 19 5.07 -26.88 -11.12
CA SER A 19 4.65 -28.28 -10.99
C SER A 19 5.06 -29.09 -12.22
N HIS A 20 5.49 -30.33 -11.99
CA HIS A 20 5.66 -31.28 -13.08
C HIS A 20 4.29 -31.58 -13.71
N PRO A 21 4.13 -31.66 -15.04
CA PRO A 21 2.82 -31.89 -15.67
C PRO A 21 2.14 -33.19 -15.22
N GLY A 22 2.94 -34.20 -14.83
CA GLY A 22 2.48 -35.45 -14.19
C GLY A 22 1.66 -35.26 -12.91
N ASP A 23 1.93 -34.18 -12.20
CA ASP A 23 1.31 -33.90 -10.89
C ASP A 23 0.00 -33.12 -11.02
N LEU A 24 -0.23 -32.50 -12.19
CA LEU A 24 -1.42 -31.70 -12.48
C LEU A 24 -2.53 -32.56 -13.07
N VAL A 25 -3.79 -32.20 -12.79
CA VAL A 25 -4.92 -32.74 -13.54
C VAL A 25 -4.95 -32.06 -14.89
N VAL A 26 -4.47 -32.79 -15.90
CA VAL A 26 -4.44 -32.28 -17.26
C VAL A 26 -5.81 -32.48 -17.92
N PRO A 27 -6.37 -31.48 -18.62
CA PRO A 27 -7.67 -31.61 -19.28
C PRO A 27 -7.73 -32.84 -20.21
N PRO A 28 -8.88 -33.51 -20.34
CA PRO A 28 -9.03 -34.57 -21.35
C PRO A 28 -8.89 -33.99 -22.76
N THR A 29 -8.37 -34.78 -23.70
CA THR A 29 -8.30 -34.39 -25.11
C THR A 29 -9.73 -34.31 -25.70
N VAL A 30 -10.02 -33.24 -26.45
CA VAL A 30 -11.37 -32.91 -26.96
C VAL A 30 -11.87 -33.92 -28.01
N ASP A 31 -10.97 -34.68 -28.61
CA ASP A 31 -11.22 -35.64 -29.70
C ASP A 31 -11.26 -37.10 -29.23
N GLY A 32 -11.08 -37.37 -27.92
CA GLY A 32 -10.97 -38.73 -27.40
C GLY A 32 -9.71 -39.48 -27.88
N SER A 33 -8.69 -38.75 -28.36
CA SER A 33 -7.39 -39.32 -28.73
C SER A 33 -6.69 -39.96 -27.52
N ASN A 34 -5.90 -41.01 -27.77
CA ASN A 34 -5.13 -41.76 -26.78
C ASN A 34 -3.97 -40.97 -26.13
N GLY A 35 -4.03 -39.63 -26.04
CA GLY A 35 -3.04 -38.81 -25.33
C GLY A 35 -2.48 -37.61 -26.11
N TYR A 36 -1.58 -36.87 -25.45
CA TYR A 36 -0.88 -35.70 -25.99
C TYR A 36 0.06 -36.05 -27.15
N VAL A 37 0.38 -35.07 -27.98
CA VAL A 37 1.36 -35.22 -29.07
C VAL A 37 2.68 -34.55 -28.69
N ILE A 38 3.78 -35.26 -28.91
CA ILE A 38 5.16 -34.76 -28.88
C ILE A 38 5.79 -34.88 -30.27
N ALA A 39 6.94 -34.25 -30.48
CA ALA A 39 7.68 -34.32 -31.73
C ALA A 39 8.02 -35.76 -32.16
N ALA A 40 8.14 -35.99 -33.47
CA ALA A 40 8.67 -37.24 -33.99
C ALA A 40 10.16 -37.40 -33.62
N GLU A 41 10.66 -38.63 -33.63
CA GLU A 41 12.09 -38.88 -33.41
C GLU A 41 12.89 -38.28 -34.59
N ASN A 42 13.95 -37.52 -34.27
CA ASN A 42 14.73 -36.74 -35.26
C ASN A 42 13.90 -35.73 -36.06
N ALA A 43 12.79 -35.23 -35.50
CA ALA A 43 12.01 -34.18 -36.12
C ALA A 43 12.79 -32.86 -36.25
N PRO A 44 12.40 -31.98 -37.20
CA PRO A 44 12.87 -30.61 -37.25
C PRO A 44 12.67 -29.87 -35.92
N LEU A 45 13.53 -28.89 -35.66
CA LEU A 45 13.57 -28.15 -34.38
C LEU A 45 12.22 -27.53 -34.02
N TRP A 46 11.49 -27.01 -35.00
CA TRP A 46 10.19 -26.36 -34.77
C TRP A 46 9.17 -27.32 -34.14
N GLN A 47 9.20 -28.62 -34.44
CA GLN A 47 8.28 -29.59 -33.84
C GLN A 47 8.55 -29.77 -32.36
N ALA A 48 9.82 -29.93 -31.98
CA ALA A 48 10.25 -30.05 -30.59
C ALA A 48 9.90 -28.79 -29.80
N VAL A 49 10.02 -27.61 -30.43
CA VAL A 49 9.69 -26.32 -29.83
C VAL A 49 8.18 -26.11 -29.68
N ALA A 50 7.39 -26.55 -30.66
CA ALA A 50 5.93 -26.42 -30.67
C ALA A 50 5.25 -27.40 -29.71
N ALA A 51 5.71 -28.66 -29.69
CA ALA A 51 5.04 -29.75 -28.99
C ALA A 51 5.78 -30.32 -27.78
N GLY A 52 7.07 -30.03 -27.64
CA GLY A 52 7.97 -30.71 -26.72
C GLY A 52 8.53 -32.00 -27.32
N ASP A 53 9.66 -32.43 -26.79
CA ASP A 53 10.26 -33.75 -27.01
C ASP A 53 10.79 -34.28 -25.67
N LEU A 54 10.89 -35.60 -25.56
CA LEU A 54 11.29 -36.29 -24.34
C LEU A 54 12.43 -37.26 -24.63
N ARG A 55 13.38 -37.34 -23.70
CA ARG A 55 14.32 -38.46 -23.64
C ARG A 55 13.60 -39.72 -23.19
N ALA A 56 14.13 -40.89 -23.53
CA ALA A 56 13.53 -42.19 -23.20
C ALA A 56 13.27 -42.37 -21.68
N GLU A 57 14.14 -41.84 -20.83
CA GLU A 57 13.97 -41.87 -19.38
C GLU A 57 12.75 -41.04 -18.94
N ALA A 58 12.58 -39.87 -19.54
CA ALA A 58 11.45 -38.98 -19.25
C ALA A 58 10.14 -39.60 -19.77
N GLU A 59 10.13 -40.16 -20.99
CA GLU A 59 8.97 -40.88 -21.53
C GLU A 59 8.46 -41.96 -20.57
N LYS A 60 9.36 -42.78 -20.05
CA LYS A 60 9.04 -43.80 -19.04
C LYS A 60 8.45 -43.18 -17.77
N GLY A 61 9.01 -42.05 -17.32
CA GLY A 61 8.49 -41.30 -16.16
C GLY A 61 7.06 -40.79 -16.37
N PHE A 62 6.80 -40.16 -17.52
CA PHE A 62 5.46 -39.65 -17.87
C PHE A 62 4.42 -40.77 -17.97
N HIS A 63 4.78 -41.90 -18.58
CA HIS A 63 3.90 -43.08 -18.63
C HIS A 63 3.64 -43.66 -17.23
N ALA A 64 4.66 -43.74 -16.37
CA ALA A 64 4.49 -44.19 -14.99
C ALA A 64 3.57 -43.24 -14.18
N ALA A 65 3.60 -41.95 -14.48
CA ALA A 65 2.69 -40.93 -13.94
C ALA A 65 1.28 -40.96 -14.57
N GLY A 66 1.00 -41.91 -15.47
CA GLY A 66 -0.30 -42.05 -16.13
C GLY A 66 -0.62 -40.94 -17.14
N ILE A 67 0.40 -40.25 -17.66
CA ILE A 67 0.22 -39.34 -18.81
C ILE A 67 0.29 -40.18 -20.09
N ALA A 68 -0.80 -40.15 -20.84
CA ALA A 68 -0.86 -40.69 -22.18
C ALA A 68 -0.31 -39.67 -23.17
N PHE A 69 0.68 -40.06 -23.97
CA PHE A 69 1.20 -39.26 -25.07
C PHE A 69 1.67 -40.18 -26.19
N ARG A 70 1.89 -39.60 -27.38
CA ARG A 70 2.44 -40.27 -28.56
C ARG A 70 3.32 -39.32 -29.35
N ARG A 71 4.24 -39.87 -30.14
CA ARG A 71 4.99 -39.11 -31.15
C ARG A 71 4.11 -38.80 -32.36
N ALA A 72 4.32 -37.64 -32.98
CA ALA A 72 3.67 -37.29 -34.23
C ALA A 72 4.10 -38.25 -35.35
N ARG A 73 3.15 -38.60 -36.22
CA ARG A 73 3.41 -39.44 -37.41
C ARG A 73 3.68 -38.60 -38.66
N PHE A 74 3.11 -37.40 -38.67
CA PHE A 74 3.17 -36.44 -39.76
C PHE A 74 3.22 -35.03 -39.18
N ASP A 75 3.86 -34.13 -39.91
CA ASP A 75 4.11 -32.76 -39.44
C ASP A 75 2.83 -31.96 -39.17
N HIS A 76 1.78 -32.16 -39.98
CA HIS A 76 0.49 -31.51 -39.79
C HIS A 76 -0.18 -31.88 -38.46
N GLU A 77 0.10 -33.07 -37.89
CA GLU A 77 -0.45 -33.47 -36.59
C GLU A 77 0.05 -32.54 -35.46
N ILE A 78 1.27 -32.00 -35.56
CA ILE A 78 1.80 -31.02 -34.59
C ILE A 78 1.04 -29.70 -34.70
N GLY A 79 0.81 -29.22 -35.92
CA GLY A 79 -0.01 -28.03 -36.16
C GLY A 79 -1.40 -28.20 -35.55
N GLU A 80 -2.10 -29.28 -35.92
CA GLU A 80 -3.48 -29.57 -35.46
C GLU A 80 -3.54 -29.70 -33.94
N SER A 81 -2.54 -30.38 -33.35
CA SER A 81 -2.45 -30.52 -31.88
C SER A 81 -2.23 -29.18 -31.17
N GLN A 82 -1.49 -28.24 -31.75
CA GLN A 82 -1.36 -26.90 -31.15
C GLN A 82 -2.70 -26.16 -31.11
N VAL A 83 -3.50 -26.25 -32.18
CA VAL A 83 -4.83 -25.62 -32.28
C VAL A 83 -5.79 -26.17 -31.24
N TRP A 84 -5.73 -27.48 -30.99
CA TRP A 84 -6.58 -28.13 -29.99
C TRP A 84 -6.00 -28.08 -28.56
N GLY A 85 -4.79 -27.55 -28.37
CA GLY A 85 -4.11 -27.56 -27.07
C GLY A 85 -3.67 -28.95 -26.62
N HIS A 86 -3.47 -29.89 -27.56
CA HIS A 86 -3.11 -31.29 -27.32
C HIS A 86 -1.61 -31.58 -27.41
N THR A 87 -0.75 -30.56 -27.45
CA THR A 87 0.68 -30.79 -27.31
C THR A 87 1.07 -31.02 -25.85
N LEU A 88 2.06 -31.88 -25.60
CA LEU A 88 2.55 -32.10 -24.23
C LEU A 88 3.04 -30.78 -23.61
N LEU A 89 3.75 -29.95 -24.40
CA LEU A 89 4.18 -28.63 -23.95
C LEU A 89 3.00 -27.73 -23.56
N GLY A 90 1.87 -27.81 -24.27
CA GLY A 90 0.65 -27.04 -23.95
C GLY A 90 0.14 -27.30 -22.53
N THR A 91 0.35 -28.51 -22.01
CA THR A 91 -0.10 -28.91 -20.66
C THR A 91 0.66 -28.19 -19.54
N THR A 92 1.85 -27.67 -19.80
CA THR A 92 2.68 -26.99 -18.79
C THR A 92 2.14 -25.62 -18.41
N THR A 93 1.12 -25.10 -19.12
CA THR A 93 0.53 -23.77 -18.84
C THR A 93 -0.78 -23.83 -18.07
N VAL A 94 -1.26 -25.03 -17.68
CA VAL A 94 -2.55 -25.20 -16.98
C VAL A 94 -2.58 -24.49 -15.62
N SER A 95 -1.44 -24.39 -14.93
CA SER A 95 -1.30 -23.66 -13.66
C SER A 95 -0.88 -22.20 -13.82
N MET A 96 -0.74 -21.71 -15.05
CA MET A 96 -0.22 -20.39 -15.40
C MET A 96 -1.33 -19.48 -15.90
N ILE A 97 -2.47 -19.50 -15.21
CA ILE A 97 -3.60 -18.60 -15.51
C ILE A 97 -3.19 -17.18 -15.12
N GLU A 98 -3.58 -16.20 -15.94
CA GLU A 98 -3.34 -14.80 -15.62
C GLU A 98 -4.33 -14.32 -14.55
N GLU A 99 -3.84 -14.15 -13.32
CA GLU A 99 -4.63 -13.67 -12.18
C GLU A 99 -4.80 -12.14 -12.25
N TRP A 100 -3.77 -11.44 -12.72
CA TRP A 100 -3.77 -9.99 -12.87
C TRP A 100 -2.85 -9.56 -14.00
N ALA A 101 -3.20 -8.47 -14.70
CA ALA A 101 -2.32 -7.79 -15.65
C ALA A 101 -2.60 -6.29 -15.78
N SER A 102 -1.55 -5.53 -16.11
CA SER A 102 -1.58 -4.08 -16.31
C SER A 102 -0.89 -3.67 -17.61
N PRO A 103 -1.55 -2.89 -18.49
CA PRO A 103 -2.96 -2.48 -18.44
C PRO A 103 -3.90 -3.69 -18.58
N ALA A 104 -5.18 -3.55 -18.17
CA ALA A 104 -6.16 -4.63 -18.24
C ALA A 104 -6.08 -5.32 -19.62
N PRO A 105 -5.66 -6.60 -19.65
CA PRO A 105 -5.40 -7.32 -20.88
C PRO A 105 -6.64 -7.32 -21.77
N MET A 106 -6.36 -7.24 -23.06
CA MET A 106 -7.35 -7.25 -24.13
C MET A 106 -8.16 -8.55 -24.10
N ASP A 107 -9.48 -8.49 -23.97
CA ASP A 107 -10.36 -9.66 -24.06
C ASP A 107 -10.18 -10.40 -25.41
N SER A 108 -9.32 -11.42 -25.43
CA SER A 108 -8.94 -12.26 -26.59
C SER A 108 -8.21 -11.52 -27.73
N PRO A 109 -6.89 -11.33 -27.65
CA PRO A 109 -6.10 -10.70 -28.71
C PRO A 109 -6.03 -11.53 -30.01
N THR A 110 -5.57 -10.90 -31.11
CA THR A 110 -5.30 -11.54 -32.41
C THR A 110 -4.46 -12.83 -32.28
N THR A 111 -4.67 -13.81 -33.19
CA THR A 111 -3.94 -15.09 -33.19
C THR A 111 -2.55 -14.84 -33.72
N VAL A 112 -1.50 -15.29 -33.04
CA VAL A 112 -0.12 -15.10 -33.52
C VAL A 112 0.39 -16.40 -34.14
N VAL A 113 0.74 -16.34 -35.42
CA VAL A 113 1.40 -17.44 -36.13
C VAL A 113 2.85 -17.06 -36.36
N LEU A 114 3.74 -17.86 -35.79
CA LEU A 114 5.17 -17.79 -36.01
C LEU A 114 5.54 -18.80 -37.07
N ILE A 115 6.21 -18.32 -38.12
CA ILE A 115 6.71 -19.17 -39.20
C ILE A 115 8.22 -19.30 -39.05
N SER A 116 8.72 -20.51 -39.16
CA SER A 116 10.15 -20.81 -39.05
C SER A 116 10.59 -21.75 -40.18
N GLY A 117 11.87 -21.70 -40.54
CA GLY A 117 12.50 -22.77 -41.30
C GLY A 117 12.75 -23.98 -40.40
N ASP A 118 13.06 -25.14 -41.00
CA ASP A 118 13.16 -26.41 -40.26
C ASP A 118 14.17 -26.37 -39.09
N ASP A 119 15.29 -25.64 -39.28
CA ASP A 119 16.39 -25.51 -38.31
C ASP A 119 16.62 -24.06 -37.83
N ASP A 120 15.61 -23.19 -37.94
CA ASP A 120 15.73 -21.79 -37.51
C ASP A 120 15.62 -21.66 -35.98
N PHE A 121 16.78 -21.81 -35.34
CA PHE A 121 16.93 -21.70 -33.89
C PHE A 121 16.47 -20.35 -33.32
N GLU A 122 16.80 -19.24 -33.99
CA GLU A 122 16.43 -17.91 -33.48
C GLU A 122 14.91 -17.69 -33.52
N GLY A 123 14.24 -18.12 -34.59
CA GLY A 123 12.78 -18.08 -34.69
C GLY A 123 12.10 -18.96 -33.65
N CYS A 124 12.64 -20.17 -33.43
CA CYS A 124 12.18 -21.09 -32.40
C CYS A 124 12.33 -20.52 -30.97
N LEU A 125 13.49 -19.92 -30.66
CA LEU A 125 13.73 -19.27 -29.37
C LEU A 125 12.79 -18.07 -29.16
N ARG A 126 12.57 -17.28 -30.22
CA ARG A 126 11.62 -16.16 -30.19
C ARG A 126 10.19 -16.63 -29.95
N PHE A 127 9.78 -17.75 -30.53
CA PHE A 127 8.49 -18.37 -30.22
C PHE A 127 8.37 -18.75 -28.76
N TRP A 128 9.38 -19.41 -28.19
CA TRP A 128 9.38 -19.78 -26.77
C TRP A 128 9.21 -18.55 -25.86
N ASN A 129 9.95 -17.49 -26.14
CA ASN A 129 9.89 -16.24 -25.39
C ASN A 129 8.50 -15.57 -25.50
N LEU A 130 7.93 -15.50 -26.70
CA LEU A 130 6.59 -14.92 -26.89
C LEU A 130 5.48 -15.78 -26.28
N ARG A 131 5.60 -17.11 -26.40
CA ARG A 131 4.67 -18.07 -25.79
C ARG A 131 4.65 -17.94 -24.27
N ALA A 132 5.81 -17.75 -23.64
CA ALA A 132 5.90 -17.52 -22.20
C ALA A 132 5.21 -16.21 -21.75
N LEU A 133 5.04 -15.26 -22.66
CA LEU A 133 4.37 -13.98 -22.43
C LEU A 133 2.92 -13.96 -22.94
N ARG A 134 2.37 -15.07 -23.45
CA ARG A 134 1.00 -15.09 -23.94
C ARG A 134 0.00 -14.99 -22.79
N SER A 135 -1.15 -14.36 -23.05
CA SER A 135 -2.29 -14.41 -22.13
C SER A 135 -2.89 -15.82 -22.14
N VAL A 136 -3.19 -16.35 -20.94
CA VAL A 136 -3.86 -17.65 -20.73
C VAL A 136 -4.97 -17.46 -19.69
N GLY A 137 -6.20 -17.90 -20.00
CA GLY A 137 -7.30 -17.99 -19.06
C GLY A 137 -8.22 -16.76 -18.99
N ARG A 138 -8.31 -16.13 -17.81
CA ARG A 138 -9.42 -15.22 -17.43
C ARG A 138 -9.63 -14.01 -18.34
N HIS A 139 -8.58 -13.55 -19.01
CA HIS A 139 -8.60 -12.38 -19.87
C HIS A 139 -8.66 -12.69 -21.37
N GLY A 140 -8.97 -13.94 -21.71
CA GLY A 140 -8.98 -14.45 -23.07
C GLY A 140 -7.61 -14.95 -23.50
N ASP A 141 -7.60 -16.12 -24.11
CA ASP A 141 -6.39 -16.73 -24.62
C ASP A 141 -5.85 -15.94 -25.81
N CYS A 142 -4.53 -15.79 -25.87
CA CYS A 142 -3.82 -15.38 -27.08
C CYS A 142 -3.31 -16.64 -27.78
N PRO A 143 -4.02 -17.19 -28.78
CA PRO A 143 -3.56 -18.40 -29.45
C PRO A 143 -2.26 -18.10 -30.18
N MET A 144 -1.24 -18.90 -29.92
CA MET A 144 0.07 -18.78 -30.54
C MET A 144 0.50 -20.13 -31.11
N TYR A 145 0.90 -20.13 -32.37
CA TYR A 145 1.27 -21.34 -33.10
C TYR A 145 2.62 -21.17 -33.78
N LEU A 146 3.47 -22.20 -33.71
CA LEU A 146 4.70 -22.29 -34.48
C LEU A 146 4.50 -23.29 -35.62
N LEU A 147 4.74 -22.85 -36.85
CA LEU A 147 4.51 -23.63 -38.07
C LEU A 147 5.71 -23.52 -39.03
N PRO A 148 5.98 -24.55 -39.84
CA PRO A 148 6.98 -24.44 -40.90
C PRO A 148 6.49 -23.52 -42.03
N VAL A 149 7.41 -22.96 -42.80
CA VAL A 149 7.08 -22.07 -43.94
C VAL A 149 6.33 -22.79 -45.07
N ASP A 150 6.56 -24.09 -45.25
CA ASP A 150 5.87 -24.89 -46.25
C ASP A 150 4.83 -25.81 -45.62
N ILE A 151 3.58 -25.35 -45.62
CA ILE A 151 2.40 -26.13 -45.22
C ILE A 151 1.47 -26.42 -46.41
N GLY A 152 1.91 -26.18 -47.65
CA GLY A 152 1.03 -26.25 -48.83
C GLY A 152 0.44 -27.64 -49.05
N HIS A 153 1.08 -28.68 -48.53
CA HIS A 153 0.65 -30.07 -48.59
C HIS A 153 -0.33 -30.47 -47.46
N TRP A 154 -0.59 -29.60 -46.48
CA TRP A 154 -1.47 -29.87 -45.33
C TRP A 154 -2.94 -29.63 -45.69
N THR A 155 -3.55 -30.60 -46.36
CA THR A 155 -4.90 -30.44 -46.94
C THR A 155 -6.02 -30.21 -45.91
N THR A 156 -5.87 -30.67 -44.67
CA THR A 156 -6.87 -30.50 -43.60
C THR A 156 -6.70 -29.21 -42.81
N TRP A 157 -5.49 -28.64 -42.81
CA TRP A 157 -5.09 -27.54 -41.93
C TRP A 157 -5.92 -26.27 -42.09
N PRO A 158 -6.22 -25.75 -43.31
CA PRO A 158 -7.01 -24.53 -43.46
C PRO A 158 -8.39 -24.62 -42.77
N ARG A 159 -9.02 -25.81 -42.82
CA ARG A 159 -10.31 -26.05 -42.16
C ARG A 159 -10.19 -26.06 -40.64
N VAL A 160 -9.16 -26.73 -40.11
CA VAL A 160 -8.90 -26.80 -38.67
C VAL A 160 -8.60 -25.41 -38.11
N PHE A 161 -7.71 -24.67 -38.77
CA PHE A 161 -7.32 -23.32 -38.38
C PHE A 161 -8.50 -22.33 -38.49
N ALA A 162 -9.29 -22.38 -39.55
CA ALA A 162 -10.50 -21.56 -39.70
C ALA A 162 -11.49 -21.77 -38.55
N GLY A 163 -11.64 -23.01 -38.06
CA GLY A 163 -12.45 -23.31 -36.87
C GLY A 163 -11.95 -22.57 -35.62
N ALA A 164 -10.63 -22.50 -35.43
CA ALA A 164 -10.00 -21.78 -34.32
C ALA A 164 -10.18 -20.25 -34.40
N LEU A 165 -10.38 -19.71 -35.60
CA LEU A 165 -10.63 -18.28 -35.83
C LEU A 165 -12.10 -17.87 -35.64
N GLN A 166 -13.04 -18.81 -35.44
CA GLN A 166 -14.47 -18.52 -35.18
C GLN A 166 -14.73 -18.04 -33.74
N ARG A 167 -14.09 -16.93 -33.37
CA ARG A 167 -14.12 -16.30 -32.05
C ARG A 167 -14.81 -14.92 -32.09
N PRO A 168 -15.14 -14.32 -30.94
CA PRO A 168 -15.77 -13.00 -30.90
C PRO A 168 -14.98 -11.93 -31.69
N ASP A 169 -15.69 -11.09 -32.45
CA ASP A 169 -15.12 -9.98 -33.23
C ASP A 169 -14.72 -8.79 -32.35
N HIS A 170 -13.68 -8.97 -31.54
CA HIS A 170 -13.11 -7.91 -30.71
C HIS A 170 -11.87 -7.24 -31.34
N PHE A 171 -11.23 -7.90 -32.31
CA PHE A 171 -9.94 -7.46 -32.90
C PHE A 171 -9.89 -7.64 -34.41
N SER A 172 -9.19 -6.72 -35.07
CA SER A 172 -8.74 -6.81 -36.47
C SER A 172 -7.24 -6.53 -36.49
N PRO A 173 -6.41 -7.32 -37.20
CA PRO A 173 -6.75 -8.48 -38.01
C PRO A 173 -7.05 -9.73 -37.17
N ASP A 174 -7.46 -10.82 -37.84
CA ASP A 174 -7.72 -12.12 -37.20
C ASP A 174 -6.42 -12.88 -36.87
N VAL A 175 -5.37 -12.68 -37.67
CA VAL A 175 -4.05 -13.34 -37.53
C VAL A 175 -2.89 -12.35 -37.68
N LEU A 176 -1.89 -12.45 -36.81
CA LEU A 176 -0.58 -11.84 -36.99
C LEU A 176 0.39 -12.92 -37.48
N ILE A 177 1.08 -12.65 -38.57
CA ILE A 177 2.11 -13.54 -39.08
C ILE A 177 3.47 -12.91 -38.82
N THR A 178 4.36 -13.64 -38.15
CA THR A 178 5.69 -13.12 -37.81
C THR A 178 6.77 -14.18 -37.98
N SER A 179 7.97 -13.73 -38.32
CA SER A 179 9.18 -14.55 -38.42
C SER A 179 10.39 -13.62 -38.32
N SER A 180 11.53 -14.13 -37.86
CA SER A 180 12.83 -13.43 -37.91
C SER A 180 13.67 -13.84 -39.13
N SER A 181 13.39 -14.99 -39.73
CA SER A 181 14.24 -15.64 -40.73
C SER A 181 13.56 -15.79 -42.10
N VAL A 182 12.24 -15.58 -42.18
CA VAL A 182 11.45 -15.71 -43.40
C VAL A 182 11.18 -14.35 -44.03
N GLU A 183 11.41 -14.23 -45.33
CA GLU A 183 11.13 -13.04 -46.14
C GLU A 183 9.62 -12.75 -46.25
N ASP A 184 9.25 -11.49 -46.51
CA ASP A 184 7.85 -11.06 -46.52
C ASP A 184 7.03 -11.73 -47.64
N GLU A 185 7.62 -11.98 -48.82
CA GLU A 185 6.96 -12.71 -49.91
C GLU A 185 6.53 -14.11 -49.48
N ALA A 186 7.38 -14.81 -48.73
CA ALA A 186 7.08 -16.15 -48.22
C ALA A 186 6.02 -16.11 -47.12
N LYS A 187 5.98 -15.07 -46.28
CA LYS A 187 4.90 -14.84 -45.30
C LYS A 187 3.55 -14.63 -46.01
N HIS A 188 3.53 -13.86 -47.09
CA HIS A 188 2.32 -13.64 -47.89
C HIS A 188 1.85 -14.92 -48.57
N ALA A 189 2.76 -15.70 -49.16
CA ALA A 189 2.44 -16.99 -49.77
C ALA A 189 1.87 -17.99 -48.74
N PHE A 190 2.46 -18.03 -47.54
CA PHE A 190 1.97 -18.83 -46.43
C PHE A 190 0.56 -18.39 -45.97
N ALA A 191 0.32 -17.08 -45.88
CA ALA A 191 -1.00 -16.58 -45.50
C ALA A 191 -2.08 -16.98 -46.53
N GLN A 192 -1.75 -16.91 -47.82
CA GLN A 192 -2.64 -17.31 -48.91
C GLN A 192 -2.94 -18.81 -48.89
N SER A 193 -1.97 -19.67 -48.55
CA SER A 193 -2.19 -21.12 -48.46
C SER A 193 -3.16 -21.49 -47.32
N MET A 194 -3.28 -20.64 -46.29
CA MET A 194 -4.27 -20.77 -45.22
C MET A 194 -5.62 -20.13 -45.55
N GLY A 195 -5.77 -19.51 -46.72
CA GLY A 195 -7.00 -18.80 -47.12
C GLY A 195 -7.21 -17.47 -46.37
N LEU A 196 -6.14 -16.83 -45.90
CA LEU A 196 -6.22 -15.52 -45.24
C LEU A 196 -6.08 -14.38 -46.26
N GLU A 197 -6.82 -13.30 -46.02
CA GLU A 197 -6.75 -12.07 -46.80
C GLU A 197 -5.89 -11.01 -46.10
N LEU A 198 -5.10 -10.24 -46.85
CA LEU A 198 -4.30 -9.17 -46.25
C LEU A 198 -5.25 -8.10 -45.68
N SER A 199 -5.08 -7.78 -44.41
CA SER A 199 -5.90 -6.75 -43.75
C SER A 199 -5.70 -5.38 -44.39
N GLU A 200 -6.79 -4.64 -44.57
CA GLU A 200 -6.75 -3.23 -44.95
C GLU A 200 -6.18 -2.37 -43.81
N ASP A 201 -6.36 -2.81 -42.57
CA ASP A 201 -5.84 -2.16 -41.38
C ASP A 201 -4.33 -2.38 -41.28
N LYS A 202 -3.55 -1.29 -41.29
CA LYS A 202 -2.08 -1.36 -41.14
C LYS A 202 -1.63 -1.57 -39.69
N GLN A 203 -2.56 -1.60 -38.75
CA GLN A 203 -2.31 -1.73 -37.32
C GLN A 203 -3.44 -2.52 -36.67
N ILE A 204 -3.14 -3.14 -35.53
CA ILE A 204 -4.13 -3.89 -34.76
C ILE A 204 -5.16 -2.92 -34.21
N GLN A 205 -6.43 -3.15 -34.53
CA GLN A 205 -7.57 -2.37 -34.08
C GLN A 205 -8.40 -3.16 -33.07
N ARG A 206 -8.78 -2.50 -31.98
CA ARG A 206 -9.75 -3.02 -31.01
C ARG A 206 -11.13 -2.51 -31.35
N LYS A 207 -12.11 -3.40 -31.41
CA LYS A 207 -13.53 -3.05 -31.48
C LYS A 207 -14.12 -3.04 -30.07
N MET A 208 -14.58 -1.88 -29.63
CA MET A 208 -15.27 -1.75 -28.34
C MET A 208 -16.75 -2.15 -28.51
N SER A 209 -17.14 -3.32 -28.02
CA SER A 209 -18.54 -3.74 -27.95
C SER A 209 -19.09 -3.51 -26.54
N PHE A 210 -19.82 -2.40 -26.36
CA PHE A 210 -20.51 -2.13 -25.09
C PHE A 210 -21.83 -2.93 -25.00
N GLY A 211 -21.94 -3.82 -24.01
CA GLY A 211 -23.20 -4.44 -23.60
C GLY A 211 -23.85 -5.42 -24.59
N LYS A 212 -23.20 -5.73 -25.71
CA LYS A 212 -23.63 -6.76 -26.67
C LYS A 212 -22.52 -7.77 -26.86
N GLN A 213 -22.84 -9.05 -26.78
CA GLN A 213 -21.92 -10.13 -27.13
C GLN A 213 -21.49 -9.93 -28.59
N ALA A 214 -20.19 -9.79 -28.84
CA ALA A 214 -19.69 -9.60 -30.19
C ALA A 214 -20.03 -10.83 -31.05
N ALA A 215 -20.40 -10.59 -32.31
CA ALA A 215 -20.64 -11.67 -33.26
C ALA A 215 -19.38 -12.51 -33.43
N LYS A 216 -19.53 -13.81 -33.66
CA LYS A 216 -18.39 -14.65 -34.04
C LYS A 216 -17.89 -14.21 -35.42
N ARG A 217 -16.57 -14.17 -35.59
CA ARG A 217 -15.93 -13.96 -36.89
C ARG A 217 -16.32 -15.09 -37.85
N SER A 218 -16.58 -14.70 -39.09
CA SER A 218 -16.78 -15.59 -40.23
C SER A 218 -15.78 -15.24 -41.31
N ALA A 219 -15.42 -16.22 -42.14
CA ALA A 219 -14.57 -15.98 -43.30
C ALA A 219 -15.15 -14.87 -44.22
N PRO A 220 -14.30 -14.13 -44.95
CA PRO A 220 -12.84 -14.27 -45.00
C PRO A 220 -12.15 -13.77 -43.72
N PHE A 221 -11.09 -14.48 -43.32
CA PHE A 221 -10.26 -14.08 -42.17
C PHE A 221 -9.06 -13.27 -42.66
N THR A 222 -8.67 -12.29 -41.89
CA THR A 222 -7.64 -11.31 -42.26
C THR A 222 -6.31 -11.55 -41.54
N TYR A 223 -5.20 -11.19 -42.17
CA TYR A 223 -3.87 -11.22 -41.55
C TYR A 223 -3.09 -9.92 -41.72
N LEU A 224 -2.10 -9.71 -40.85
CA LEU A 224 -1.10 -8.66 -40.98
C LEU A 224 0.31 -9.25 -40.69
N PRO A 225 1.30 -9.01 -41.56
CA PRO A 225 2.70 -9.31 -41.24
C PRO A 225 3.23 -8.29 -40.22
N GLY A 226 3.87 -8.72 -39.13
CA GLY A 226 4.42 -7.78 -38.14
C GLY A 226 4.84 -8.36 -36.80
N PHE A 227 5.31 -7.52 -35.88
CA PHE A 227 5.80 -7.92 -34.55
C PHE A 227 4.71 -7.85 -33.48
N ALA A 228 4.64 -8.86 -32.62
CA ALA A 228 3.66 -8.96 -31.53
C ALA A 228 4.09 -8.18 -30.26
N THR A 229 4.11 -6.84 -30.31
CA THR A 229 4.26 -6.01 -29.09
C THR A 229 3.07 -6.17 -28.12
N ILE A 230 1.96 -6.76 -28.61
CA ILE A 230 0.72 -6.98 -27.88
C ILE A 230 0.83 -7.89 -26.65
N VAL A 231 1.92 -8.64 -26.50
CA VAL A 231 2.13 -9.56 -25.37
C VAL A 231 3.16 -9.06 -24.36
N GLY A 232 3.70 -7.86 -24.52
CA GLY A 232 4.67 -7.28 -23.59
C GLY A 232 4.01 -6.41 -22.52
N PHE A 233 3.39 -7.01 -21.50
CA PHE A 233 2.75 -6.28 -20.39
C PHE A 233 2.99 -6.95 -19.02
N LYS A 234 2.86 -6.15 -17.95
CA LYS A 234 3.10 -6.60 -16.57
C LYS A 234 1.93 -7.47 -16.12
N ARG A 235 2.22 -8.60 -15.49
CA ARG A 235 1.20 -9.59 -15.08
C ARG A 235 1.66 -10.44 -13.92
N ARG A 236 0.71 -11.13 -13.31
CA ARG A 236 0.91 -12.15 -12.28
C ARG A 236 0.19 -13.43 -12.70
N TYR A 237 0.90 -14.55 -12.62
CA TYR A 237 0.38 -15.86 -12.93
C TYR A 237 -0.01 -16.61 -11.66
N GLY A 238 -1.06 -17.41 -11.75
CA GLY A 238 -1.55 -18.27 -10.68
C GLY A 238 -3.06 -18.35 -10.69
N GLU A 239 -3.59 -19.18 -9.79
CA GLU A 239 -5.01 -19.26 -9.52
C GLU A 239 -5.33 -18.66 -8.15
N THR A 240 -6.51 -18.07 -8.03
CA THR A 240 -6.96 -17.40 -6.80
C THR A 240 -8.26 -17.99 -6.31
N GLU A 241 -8.32 -18.20 -5.00
CA GLU A 241 -9.49 -18.64 -4.25
C GLU A 241 -9.75 -17.64 -3.11
N PHE A 242 -11.02 -17.35 -2.82
CA PHE A 242 -11.41 -16.51 -1.69
C PHE A 242 -11.89 -17.37 -0.54
N VAL A 243 -11.37 -17.11 0.67
CA VAL A 243 -11.61 -17.94 1.84
C VAL A 243 -11.95 -17.03 3.02
N ASP A 244 -13.09 -17.29 3.65
CA ASP A 244 -13.44 -16.62 4.90
C ASP A 244 -12.67 -17.26 6.07
N VAL A 245 -11.81 -16.47 6.72
CA VAL A 245 -10.99 -16.94 7.82
C VAL A 245 -11.22 -16.08 9.06
N PRO A 246 -11.68 -16.66 10.19
CA PRO A 246 -11.80 -15.92 11.44
C PRO A 246 -10.41 -15.70 12.04
N VAL A 247 -9.98 -14.43 12.13
CA VAL A 247 -8.73 -14.06 12.82
C VAL A 247 -8.98 -14.09 14.32
N THR A 248 -8.53 -15.16 14.99
CA THR A 248 -8.75 -15.37 16.43
C THR A 248 -7.46 -15.78 17.13
N GLY A 249 -7.19 -15.17 18.29
CA GLY A 249 -6.01 -15.45 19.10
C GLY A 249 -4.67 -15.17 18.39
N ASP A 250 -3.61 -15.85 18.85
CA ASP A 250 -2.24 -15.64 18.34
C ASP A 250 -1.96 -16.35 17.00
N LYS A 251 -2.77 -17.37 16.68
CA LYS A 251 -2.59 -18.24 15.51
C LYS A 251 -3.93 -18.51 14.85
N THR A 252 -3.97 -18.31 13.54
CA THR A 252 -5.14 -18.53 12.70
C THR A 252 -4.80 -19.54 11.62
N ALA A 253 -5.67 -20.52 11.39
CA ALA A 253 -5.46 -21.53 10.35
C ALA A 253 -6.25 -21.17 9.09
N LEU A 254 -5.54 -20.84 8.01
CA LEU A 254 -6.09 -20.71 6.67
C LEU A 254 -6.25 -22.12 6.07
N ARG A 255 -7.47 -22.47 5.65
CA ARG A 255 -7.78 -23.76 5.02
C ARG A 255 -8.53 -23.57 3.72
N PHE A 256 -8.05 -24.18 2.66
CA PHE A 256 -8.67 -24.12 1.34
C PHE A 256 -8.26 -25.32 0.49
N THR A 257 -9.09 -25.67 -0.48
CA THR A 257 -8.71 -26.60 -1.54
C THR A 257 -7.97 -25.82 -2.62
N SER A 258 -6.85 -26.35 -3.11
CA SER A 258 -6.05 -25.67 -4.13
C SER A 258 -6.89 -25.43 -5.38
N PRO A 259 -6.93 -24.18 -5.88
CA PRO A 259 -7.61 -23.88 -7.13
C PRO A 259 -6.83 -24.41 -8.34
N VAL A 260 -5.57 -24.84 -8.16
CA VAL A 260 -4.78 -25.55 -9.16
C VAL A 260 -5.10 -27.06 -9.09
N PRO A 261 -5.68 -27.65 -10.14
CA PRO A 261 -6.03 -29.07 -10.15
C PRO A 261 -4.81 -29.99 -10.05
N THR A 262 -4.76 -30.86 -9.04
CA THR A 262 -3.62 -31.74 -8.75
C THR A 262 -4.07 -33.20 -8.64
N LYS A 263 -3.26 -34.13 -9.17
CA LYS A 263 -3.52 -35.59 -9.11
C LYS A 263 -2.99 -36.23 -7.83
N LEU A 264 -1.90 -35.70 -7.31
CA LEU A 264 -1.20 -36.22 -6.13
C LEU A 264 -1.44 -35.33 -4.93
N ALA A 265 -1.30 -35.91 -3.73
CA ALA A 265 -1.33 -35.15 -2.48
C ALA A 265 -0.21 -34.09 -2.40
N PHE A 266 0.89 -34.30 -3.14
CA PHE A 266 2.01 -33.38 -3.27
C PHE A 266 2.41 -33.27 -4.76
N GLY A 267 2.45 -32.05 -5.32
CA GLY A 267 2.59 -31.82 -6.77
C GLY A 267 3.69 -30.85 -7.19
N GLY A 268 4.83 -30.87 -6.50
CA GLY A 268 5.95 -29.95 -6.72
C GLY A 268 5.99 -28.80 -5.71
N LEU A 269 6.77 -27.77 -6.02
CA LEU A 269 6.87 -26.55 -5.20
C LEU A 269 5.91 -25.49 -5.76
N SER A 270 5.39 -24.65 -4.88
CA SER A 270 4.50 -23.53 -5.16
C SER A 270 4.81 -22.33 -4.30
N LEU A 271 4.38 -21.17 -4.80
CA LEU A 271 4.32 -19.94 -4.03
C LEU A 271 2.86 -19.64 -3.71
N VAL A 272 2.51 -19.61 -2.43
CA VAL A 272 1.18 -19.21 -1.98
C VAL A 272 1.23 -17.74 -1.57
N SER A 273 0.51 -16.90 -2.30
CA SER A 273 0.36 -15.48 -1.96
C SER A 273 -0.94 -15.26 -1.18
N ILE A 274 -0.85 -14.64 -0.01
CA ILE A 274 -1.95 -14.41 0.91
C ILE A 274 -2.09 -12.89 1.12
N GLY A 275 -3.27 -12.36 0.81
CA GLY A 275 -3.62 -10.96 1.04
C GLY A 275 -4.95 -10.82 1.77
N GLY A 276 -5.32 -9.58 2.12
CA GLY A 276 -6.58 -9.25 2.77
C GLY A 276 -6.40 -8.23 3.90
N GLU A 277 -7.52 -7.66 4.36
CA GLU A 277 -7.52 -6.49 5.26
C GLU A 277 -6.55 -6.58 6.46
N PRO A 278 -6.45 -7.69 7.22
CA PRO A 278 -5.52 -7.76 8.35
C PRO A 278 -4.05 -7.72 7.94
N ILE A 279 -3.72 -8.15 6.72
CA ILE A 279 -2.38 -8.11 6.13
C ILE A 279 -2.13 -6.74 5.51
N ASP A 280 -3.13 -6.16 4.84
CA ASP A 280 -3.04 -4.83 4.19
C ASP A 280 -2.71 -3.72 5.20
N ALA A 281 -3.13 -3.88 6.45
CA ALA A 281 -2.82 -2.97 7.55
C ALA A 281 -1.34 -2.99 7.98
N LEU A 282 -0.57 -4.01 7.60
CA LEU A 282 0.79 -4.25 8.09
C LEU A 282 1.86 -3.60 7.19
N PRO A 283 2.97 -3.10 7.76
CA PRO A 283 4.08 -2.59 6.98
C PRO A 283 4.68 -3.65 6.05
N LYS A 284 4.95 -3.24 4.80
CA LYS A 284 5.58 -4.07 3.77
C LYS A 284 7.09 -4.18 3.97
N ARG A 285 7.48 -4.80 5.08
CA ARG A 285 8.86 -5.03 5.52
C ARG A 285 9.08 -6.51 5.77
N GLU A 286 10.26 -7.02 5.41
CA GLU A 286 10.57 -8.45 5.50
C GLU A 286 10.46 -8.98 6.94
N THR A 287 10.88 -8.21 7.95
CA THR A 287 10.70 -8.61 9.36
C THR A 287 9.23 -8.76 9.75
N VAL A 288 8.33 -7.95 9.18
CA VAL A 288 6.90 -8.04 9.44
C VAL A 288 6.28 -9.25 8.74
N ALA A 289 6.70 -9.58 7.51
CA ALA A 289 6.27 -10.83 6.87
C ALA A 289 6.66 -12.06 7.70
N LYS A 290 7.88 -12.03 8.27
CA LYS A 290 8.39 -13.09 9.16
C LYS A 290 7.63 -13.21 10.49
N LEU A 291 6.92 -12.16 10.92
CA LEU A 291 5.99 -12.29 12.05
C LEU A 291 4.77 -13.13 11.69
N VAL A 292 4.34 -13.11 10.42
CA VAL A 292 3.17 -13.86 9.93
C VAL A 292 3.48 -15.34 9.76
N ALA A 293 4.58 -15.66 9.09
CA ALA A 293 5.15 -17.00 9.03
C ALA A 293 6.67 -16.93 8.82
N ASP A 294 7.42 -17.87 9.41
CA ASP A 294 8.88 -17.77 9.54
C ASP A 294 9.63 -17.67 8.19
N ASN A 295 9.08 -18.25 7.12
CA ASN A 295 9.64 -18.27 5.76
C ASN A 295 8.89 -17.36 4.77
N ALA A 296 8.09 -16.41 5.28
CA ALA A 296 7.27 -15.56 4.45
C ALA A 296 7.99 -14.27 4.01
N GLU A 297 7.68 -13.82 2.80
CA GLU A 297 8.24 -12.61 2.19
C GLU A 297 7.12 -11.74 1.60
N TRP A 298 7.34 -10.43 1.46
CA TRP A 298 6.38 -9.55 0.79
C TRP A 298 6.57 -9.58 -0.73
N HIS A 299 5.48 -9.72 -1.47
CA HIS A 299 5.47 -9.62 -2.94
C HIS A 299 4.13 -9.09 -3.45
N ASP A 300 4.14 -8.06 -4.31
CA ASP A 300 2.95 -7.46 -4.95
C ASP A 300 1.74 -7.30 -3.99
N GLU A 301 1.97 -6.65 -2.86
CA GLU A 301 0.96 -6.36 -1.81
C GLU A 301 0.49 -7.56 -0.98
N ALA A 302 1.04 -8.75 -1.19
CA ALA A 302 0.69 -9.97 -0.46
C ALA A 302 1.89 -10.57 0.27
N ILE A 303 1.60 -11.42 1.24
CA ILE A 303 2.60 -12.27 1.89
C ILE A 303 2.71 -13.57 1.11
N GLN A 304 3.89 -13.83 0.58
CA GLN A 304 4.21 -15.01 -0.21
C GLN A 304 4.94 -16.04 0.66
N ILE A 305 4.48 -17.28 0.61
CA ILE A 305 5.03 -18.42 1.36
C ILE A 305 5.42 -19.52 0.37
N PRO A 306 6.70 -19.91 0.30
CA PRO A 306 7.12 -21.08 -0.46
C PRO A 306 6.73 -22.37 0.28
N ASP A 307 6.05 -23.28 -0.40
CA ASP A 307 5.65 -24.60 0.12
C ASP A 307 5.48 -25.59 -1.04
N HIS A 308 5.08 -26.82 -0.76
CA HIS A 308 4.71 -27.81 -1.77
C HIS A 308 3.24 -27.68 -2.15
N VAL A 309 2.94 -27.87 -3.44
CA VAL A 309 1.57 -27.93 -3.94
C VAL A 309 0.83 -29.07 -3.24
N LYS A 310 -0.30 -28.75 -2.60
CA LYS A 310 -1.18 -29.71 -1.93
C LYS A 310 -2.59 -29.57 -2.48
N HIS A 311 -3.37 -30.65 -2.48
CA HIS A 311 -4.79 -30.56 -2.79
C HIS A 311 -5.55 -29.79 -1.69
N ASP A 312 -5.34 -30.16 -0.43
CA ASP A 312 -5.91 -29.49 0.74
C ASP A 312 -4.85 -28.71 1.49
N TRP A 313 -4.99 -27.39 1.48
CA TRP A 313 -4.09 -26.50 2.19
C TRP A 313 -4.54 -26.28 3.62
N ARG A 314 -3.56 -26.29 4.53
CA ARG A 314 -3.70 -25.81 5.90
C ARG A 314 -2.44 -25.04 6.27
N ILE A 315 -2.53 -23.72 6.26
CA ILE A 315 -1.43 -22.82 6.59
C ILE A 315 -1.75 -22.18 7.94
N GLU A 316 -0.81 -22.27 8.88
CA GLU A 316 -0.91 -21.59 10.17
C GLU A 316 -0.25 -20.21 10.04
N LEU A 317 -1.05 -19.16 10.27
CA LEU A 317 -0.64 -17.76 10.18
C LEU A 317 -0.70 -17.11 11.55
N ARG A 318 0.24 -16.22 11.85
CA ARG A 318 0.22 -15.38 13.05
C ARG A 318 -0.03 -13.95 12.62
N ILE A 319 -1.27 -13.46 12.65
CA ILE A 319 -1.53 -12.06 12.26
C ILE A 319 -1.03 -11.12 13.38
N PRO A 320 0.07 -10.37 13.20
CA PRO A 320 0.60 -9.53 14.26
C PRO A 320 -0.32 -8.35 14.54
N THR A 321 -0.31 -7.87 15.77
CA THR A 321 -0.90 -6.56 16.09
C THR A 321 -0.07 -5.45 15.46
N LEU A 322 -0.67 -4.28 15.22
CA LEU A 322 0.08 -3.10 14.75
C LEU A 322 1.22 -2.74 15.70
N THR A 323 1.08 -3.00 17.01
CA THR A 323 2.15 -2.78 17.99
C THR A 323 3.32 -3.72 17.74
N ALA A 324 3.07 -5.03 17.55
CA ALA A 324 4.14 -5.98 17.25
C ALA A 324 4.83 -5.65 15.92
N ALA A 325 4.05 -5.24 14.91
CA ALA A 325 4.60 -4.81 13.63
C ALA A 325 5.45 -3.53 13.76
N TYR A 326 4.99 -2.53 14.53
CA TYR A 326 5.73 -1.31 14.82
C TYR A 326 7.08 -1.61 15.47
N GLU A 327 7.09 -2.42 16.53
CA GLU A 327 8.32 -2.76 17.25
C GLU A 327 9.31 -3.53 16.35
N ALA A 328 8.81 -4.43 15.48
CA ALA A 328 9.66 -5.14 14.51
C ALA A 328 10.28 -4.20 13.47
N VAL A 329 9.48 -3.30 12.88
CA VAL A 329 9.99 -2.30 11.93
C VAL A 329 11.00 -1.36 12.58
N MET A 330 10.71 -0.88 13.79
CA MET A 330 11.62 0.02 14.49
C MET A 330 12.93 -0.68 14.88
N GLY A 331 12.88 -1.97 15.23
CA GLY A 331 14.07 -2.78 15.51
C GLY A 331 15.00 -2.98 14.30
N GLU A 332 14.52 -2.80 13.06
CA GLU A 332 15.38 -2.81 11.86
C GLU A 332 16.23 -1.54 11.73
N VAL A 333 15.70 -0.40 12.18
CA VAL A 333 16.23 0.93 11.83
C VAL A 333 16.81 1.69 13.02
N ALA A 334 16.37 1.41 14.25
CA ALA A 334 16.78 2.11 15.46
C ALA A 334 17.26 1.13 16.54
N VAL A 335 18.23 1.57 17.34
CA VAL A 335 18.72 0.85 18.53
C VAL A 335 17.73 1.01 19.68
N SER A 336 17.14 2.19 19.83
CA SER A 336 16.08 2.45 20.80
C SER A 336 15.20 3.61 20.34
N HIS A 337 13.93 3.59 20.78
CA HIS A 337 12.93 4.59 20.40
C HIS A 337 11.95 4.94 21.56
N PRO A 338 12.43 5.41 22.73
CA PRO A 338 11.55 5.78 23.81
C PRO A 338 10.67 7.00 23.46
N LEU A 339 9.58 7.18 24.20
CA LEU A 339 8.81 8.42 24.12
C LEU A 339 9.66 9.57 24.68
N SER A 340 9.65 10.72 23.99
CA SER A 340 10.23 11.95 24.53
C SER A 340 9.38 12.48 25.70
N ASP A 341 9.86 13.47 26.44
CA ASP A 341 9.09 14.09 27.54
C ASP A 341 7.72 14.60 27.04
N LYS A 342 7.69 15.20 25.84
CA LYS A 342 6.46 15.61 25.16
C LYS A 342 5.61 14.41 24.76
N GLY A 343 6.26 13.37 24.26
CA GLY A 343 5.58 12.12 23.89
C GLY A 343 4.91 11.43 25.07
N ALA A 344 5.56 11.38 26.23
CA ALA A 344 5.00 10.81 27.45
C ALA A 344 3.75 11.58 27.92
N ILE A 345 3.78 12.92 27.85
CA ILE A 345 2.61 13.77 28.14
C ILE A 345 1.50 13.51 27.12
N GLY A 346 1.85 13.47 25.83
CA GLY A 346 0.91 13.23 24.74
C GLY A 346 0.20 11.89 24.86
N MET A 347 0.96 10.82 25.11
CA MET A 347 0.42 9.47 25.32
C MET A 347 -0.57 9.42 26.49
N GLY A 348 -0.32 10.16 27.56
CA GLY A 348 -1.26 10.28 28.70
C GLY A 348 -2.57 11.01 28.38
N LEU A 349 -2.65 11.69 27.23
CA LEU A 349 -3.81 12.44 26.76
C LEU A 349 -4.46 11.82 25.50
N MET A 350 -3.94 10.70 25.00
CA MET A 350 -4.46 9.99 23.83
C MET A 350 -5.71 9.15 24.13
N ASP A 351 -6.79 9.82 24.51
CA ASP A 351 -8.12 9.21 24.60
C ASP A 351 -8.91 9.45 23.30
N PRO A 352 -9.63 8.45 22.75
CA PRO A 352 -10.39 8.61 21.52
C PRO A 352 -11.40 9.77 21.54
N ALA A 353 -12.11 9.98 22.67
CA ALA A 353 -13.07 11.08 22.78
C ALA A 353 -12.38 12.45 22.83
N ALA A 354 -11.16 12.51 23.34
CA ALA A 354 -10.36 13.72 23.35
C ALA A 354 -9.78 14.06 21.95
N LEU A 355 -9.26 13.06 21.23
CA LEU A 355 -8.80 13.23 19.84
C LEU A 355 -9.95 13.64 18.91
N ASP A 356 -11.14 13.09 19.16
CA ASP A 356 -12.39 13.45 18.50
C ASP A 356 -12.74 14.93 18.72
N ALA A 357 -12.76 15.37 19.98
CA ALA A 357 -13.04 16.76 20.34
C ALA A 357 -12.01 17.75 19.78
N LEU A 358 -10.73 17.38 19.72
CA LEU A 358 -9.68 18.22 19.13
C LEU A 358 -9.87 18.49 17.64
N GLY A 359 -10.60 17.63 16.93
CA GLY A 359 -10.98 17.87 15.53
C GLY A 359 -12.14 18.85 15.37
N GLU A 360 -12.83 19.25 16.44
CA GLU A 360 -13.96 20.17 16.34
C GLU A 360 -13.47 21.63 16.19
N PRO A 361 -14.19 22.47 15.43
CA PRO A 361 -13.87 23.89 15.31
C PRO A 361 -13.79 24.55 16.70
N ASN A 362 -12.89 25.53 16.84
CA ASN A 362 -12.79 26.39 18.03
C ASN A 362 -12.29 25.73 19.33
N VAL A 363 -12.11 24.40 19.38
CA VAL A 363 -11.61 23.71 20.58
C VAL A 363 -10.16 24.06 20.88
N PHE A 364 -9.29 24.03 19.87
CA PHE A 364 -7.89 24.39 20.05
C PHE A 364 -7.71 25.87 20.47
N GLU A 365 -8.52 26.77 19.92
CA GLU A 365 -8.53 28.18 20.31
C GLU A 365 -8.95 28.34 21.78
N ALA A 366 -9.93 27.56 22.27
CA ALA A 366 -10.36 27.61 23.67
C ALA A 366 -9.22 27.19 24.58
N ILE A 367 -8.56 26.09 24.24
CA ILE A 367 -7.39 25.60 24.97
C ILE A 367 -6.33 26.70 25.03
N LYS A 368 -5.97 27.31 23.89
CA LYS A 368 -5.01 28.43 23.85
C LYS A 368 -5.42 29.60 24.75
N GLN A 369 -6.70 29.96 24.77
CA GLN A 369 -7.20 31.09 25.57
C GLN A 369 -7.28 30.79 27.08
N LEU A 370 -7.45 29.53 27.45
CA LEU A 370 -7.45 29.07 28.83
C LEU A 370 -6.07 28.62 29.34
N THR A 371 -5.08 28.58 28.45
CA THR A 371 -3.71 28.21 28.82
C THR A 371 -3.08 29.29 29.67
N THR A 372 -2.43 28.88 30.75
CA THR A 372 -1.74 29.76 31.68
C THR A 372 -0.41 30.22 31.08
N PRO A 373 -0.18 31.54 30.93
CA PRO A 373 1.12 32.05 30.51
C PRO A 373 2.22 31.61 31.47
N ARG A 374 3.29 31.01 30.95
CA ARG A 374 4.46 30.57 31.73
C ARG A 374 5.72 31.33 31.36
N GLY A 375 6.87 30.92 31.91
CA GLY A 375 8.13 31.63 31.88
C GLY A 375 8.56 32.14 30.51
N GLU A 376 8.40 31.38 29.43
CA GLU A 376 8.73 31.87 28.08
C GLU A 376 7.80 32.99 27.58
N GLU A 377 6.51 32.92 27.89
CA GLU A 377 5.57 33.97 27.49
C GLU A 377 5.76 35.23 28.35
N ILE A 378 6.09 35.05 29.63
CA ILE A 378 6.51 36.12 30.54
C ILE A 378 7.81 36.74 30.02
N ALA A 379 8.79 35.94 29.62
CA ALA A 379 10.04 36.38 29.01
C ALA A 379 9.77 37.15 27.71
N LYS A 380 8.93 36.65 26.80
CA LYS A 380 8.54 37.38 25.58
C LYS A 380 7.85 38.70 25.88
N LYS A 381 7.02 38.78 26.93
CA LYS A 381 6.39 40.04 27.36
C LYS A 381 7.39 40.99 27.99
N LEU A 382 8.29 40.51 28.84
CA LEU A 382 9.41 41.29 29.39
C LEU A 382 10.28 41.84 28.25
N GLN A 383 10.63 40.99 27.28
CA GLN A 383 11.42 41.40 26.13
C GLN A 383 10.72 42.49 25.31
N LYS A 384 9.40 42.38 25.09
CA LYS A 384 8.63 43.46 24.45
C LYS A 384 8.61 44.76 25.25
N LEU A 385 8.61 44.68 26.58
CA LEU A 385 8.65 45.86 27.46
C LEU A 385 10.03 46.53 27.47
N PHE A 386 11.11 45.75 27.34
CA PHE A 386 12.48 46.25 27.27
C PHE A 386 12.95 46.60 25.84
N GLY A 387 12.19 46.19 24.81
CA GLY A 387 12.46 46.44 23.39
C GLY A 387 12.67 45.12 22.64
N ALA A 388 11.94 44.93 21.53
CA ALA A 388 11.89 43.66 20.79
C ALA A 388 13.26 43.16 20.30
N ASP A 389 14.21 44.07 20.09
CA ASP A 389 15.56 43.78 19.58
C ASP A 389 16.61 43.58 20.69
N GLN A 390 16.24 43.73 21.97
CA GLN A 390 17.14 43.48 23.09
C GLN A 390 16.94 42.06 23.63
N PRO A 391 17.96 41.20 23.63
CA PRO A 391 17.88 39.91 24.31
C PRO A 391 17.82 40.13 25.83
N LEU A 392 16.96 39.37 26.51
CA LEU A 392 16.89 39.39 27.98
C LEU A 392 18.22 38.94 28.59
N THR A 393 18.60 39.58 29.69
CA THR A 393 19.72 39.14 30.54
C THR A 393 19.41 37.80 31.21
N GLU A 394 20.44 37.10 31.69
CA GLU A 394 20.29 35.83 32.40
C GLU A 394 19.39 35.97 33.64
N ASP A 395 19.58 37.02 34.43
CA ASP A 395 18.74 37.34 35.60
C ASP A 395 17.26 37.58 35.22
N GLN A 396 17.00 38.21 34.07
CA GLN A 396 15.64 38.46 33.59
C GLN A 396 14.96 37.16 33.11
N ARG A 397 15.72 36.22 32.54
CA ARG A 397 15.20 34.89 32.18
C ARG A 397 14.94 34.06 33.42
N ALA A 398 15.87 34.04 34.37
CA ALA A 398 15.70 33.37 35.65
C ALA A 398 14.47 33.90 36.41
N PHE A 399 14.25 35.23 36.40
CA PHE A 399 13.05 35.84 36.95
C PHE A 399 11.77 35.37 36.24
N ALA A 400 11.76 35.34 34.90
CA ALA A 400 10.61 34.88 34.14
C ALA A 400 10.27 33.41 34.44
N GLU A 401 11.29 32.55 34.56
CA GLU A 401 11.13 31.14 34.91
C GLU A 401 10.62 30.95 36.35
N GLU A 402 11.20 31.64 37.33
CA GLU A 402 10.79 31.55 38.74
C GLU A 402 9.31 31.97 38.93
N PHE A 403 8.90 33.07 38.30
CA PHE A 403 7.53 33.59 38.42
C PHE A 403 6.53 32.87 37.51
N GLY A 404 7.00 32.32 36.38
CA GLY A 404 6.17 31.52 35.48
C GLY A 404 5.63 30.24 36.11
N GLY A 405 6.38 29.63 37.03
CA GLY A 405 5.93 28.46 37.80
C GLY A 405 4.90 28.76 38.90
N ARG A 406 4.78 30.03 39.32
CA ARG A 406 3.90 30.48 40.42
C ARG A 406 2.64 31.19 39.96
N SER A 407 2.40 31.26 38.65
CA SER A 407 1.23 31.95 38.09
C SER A 407 -0.06 31.18 38.38
N GLU A 408 -1.10 31.88 38.83
CA GLU A 408 -2.42 31.28 39.01
C GLU A 408 -2.97 30.84 37.65
N ARG A 409 -3.52 29.62 37.60
CA ARG A 409 -4.06 29.07 36.35
C ARG A 409 -5.17 29.95 35.79
N VAL A 410 -5.14 30.20 34.49
CA VAL A 410 -6.12 31.04 33.81
C VAL A 410 -7.49 30.36 33.82
N PHE A 411 -8.52 31.13 34.19
CA PHE A 411 -9.92 30.69 34.06
C PHE A 411 -10.76 31.82 33.46
N LYS A 412 -11.68 31.46 32.56
CA LYS A 412 -12.51 32.43 31.80
C LYS A 412 -13.95 31.94 31.71
N SER A 413 -14.90 32.87 31.64
CA SER A 413 -16.28 32.59 31.24
C SER A 413 -16.40 32.58 29.72
N ALA A 414 -17.51 32.04 29.19
CA ALA A 414 -17.78 32.04 27.75
C ALA A 414 -17.74 33.45 27.13
N GLU A 415 -18.25 34.48 27.82
CA GLU A 415 -18.18 35.87 27.35
C GLU A 415 -16.75 36.41 27.24
N ARG A 416 -15.84 35.91 28.08
CA ARG A 416 -14.47 36.42 28.20
C ARG A 416 -13.43 35.56 27.50
N LEU A 417 -13.87 34.53 26.78
CA LEU A 417 -12.96 33.61 26.09
C LEU A 417 -12.15 34.31 24.99
N GLY A 418 -12.72 35.35 24.38
CA GLY A 418 -12.00 36.29 23.50
C GLY A 418 -12.04 35.94 22.01
N TYR A 419 -12.88 35.00 21.59
CA TYR A 419 -13.16 34.69 20.19
C TYR A 419 -14.52 33.98 20.05
N GLY A 420 -15.13 34.09 18.87
CA GLY A 420 -16.44 33.47 18.56
C GLY A 420 -17.64 34.16 19.23
N SER A 421 -18.84 33.61 19.02
CA SER A 421 -20.05 34.02 19.75
C SER A 421 -20.07 33.39 21.15
N PHE A 422 -20.88 33.96 22.06
CA PHE A 422 -21.07 33.42 23.40
C PHE A 422 -21.54 31.95 23.36
N GLU A 423 -22.51 31.64 22.50
CA GLU A 423 -23.08 30.30 22.36
C GLU A 423 -22.02 29.30 21.88
N THR A 424 -21.20 29.71 20.90
CA THR A 424 -20.11 28.89 20.38
C THR A 424 -19.06 28.61 21.46
N ALA A 425 -18.64 29.65 22.18
CA ALA A 425 -17.69 29.52 23.28
C ALA A 425 -18.25 28.62 24.39
N GLN A 426 -19.53 28.76 24.75
CA GLN A 426 -20.17 27.93 25.75
C GLN A 426 -20.20 26.45 25.34
N VAL A 427 -20.57 26.13 24.10
CA VAL A 427 -20.58 24.75 23.58
C VAL A 427 -19.20 24.13 23.67
N VAL A 428 -18.16 24.84 23.22
CA VAL A 428 -16.77 24.35 23.25
C VAL A 428 -16.27 24.14 24.68
N LEU A 429 -16.56 25.07 25.59
CA LEU A 429 -16.15 24.96 26.98
C LEU A 429 -16.84 23.80 27.71
N GLU A 430 -18.13 23.56 27.43
CA GLU A 430 -18.84 22.40 27.95
C GLU A 430 -18.35 21.10 27.31
N ARG A 431 -17.95 21.11 26.03
CA ARG A 431 -17.32 19.97 25.37
C ARG A 431 -15.99 19.59 26.04
N LEU A 432 -15.11 20.57 26.27
CA LEU A 432 -13.85 20.38 27.00
C LEU A 432 -14.07 19.87 28.43
N ALA A 433 -15.11 20.37 29.11
CA ALA A 433 -15.46 19.87 30.43
C ALA A 433 -16.06 18.46 30.41
N GLY A 434 -16.78 18.09 29.34
CA GLY A 434 -17.36 16.77 29.14
C GLY A 434 -16.31 15.67 28.96
N ILE A 435 -15.20 15.98 28.29
CA ILE A 435 -14.04 15.06 28.15
C ILE A 435 -13.04 15.15 29.31
N GLY A 436 -13.34 15.95 30.34
CA GLY A 436 -12.48 16.10 31.52
C GLY A 436 -11.21 16.94 31.30
N TRP A 437 -11.12 17.69 30.21
CA TRP A 437 -9.98 18.57 29.90
C TRP A 437 -10.12 19.97 30.49
N ALA A 438 -11.33 20.34 30.90
CA ALA A 438 -11.60 21.56 31.66
C ALA A 438 -12.50 21.30 32.88
N GLU A 439 -12.33 22.11 33.91
CA GLU A 439 -13.16 22.14 35.11
C GLU A 439 -14.16 23.29 35.04
N ARG A 440 -15.36 23.08 35.57
CA ARG A 440 -16.38 24.12 35.79
C ARG A 440 -16.29 24.66 37.21
N GLY A 441 -16.43 25.98 37.36
CA GLY A 441 -16.37 26.62 38.68
C GLY A 441 -16.91 28.04 38.70
N PHE A 442 -16.94 28.62 39.89
CA PHE A 442 -17.26 30.03 40.11
C PHE A 442 -16.00 30.83 40.41
N GLN A 443 -15.99 32.11 40.04
CA GLN A 443 -14.99 33.06 40.49
C GLN A 443 -15.45 33.73 41.78
N THR A 444 -14.63 33.66 42.83
CA THR A 444 -14.79 34.49 44.03
C THR A 444 -13.92 35.72 43.96
N ALA A 445 -14.38 36.86 44.48
CA ALA A 445 -13.55 38.05 44.71
C ALA A 445 -13.56 38.38 46.21
N CYS A 446 -12.40 38.31 46.86
CA CYS A 446 -12.31 38.62 48.29
C CYS A 446 -12.43 40.13 48.52
N VAL A 447 -13.37 40.55 49.37
CA VAL A 447 -13.51 41.97 49.73
C VAL A 447 -12.33 42.48 50.55
N SER A 448 -11.69 41.61 51.33
CA SER A 448 -10.58 41.94 52.23
C SER A 448 -9.23 42.02 51.51
N CYS A 449 -8.79 40.94 50.85
CA CYS A 449 -7.46 40.90 50.20
C CYS A 449 -7.50 41.15 48.69
N LYS A 450 -8.68 41.37 48.10
CA LYS A 450 -8.91 41.63 46.66
C LYS A 450 -8.49 40.50 45.71
N ILE A 451 -8.02 39.36 46.24
CA ILE A 451 -7.65 38.19 45.45
C ILE A 451 -8.91 37.61 44.80
N LYS A 452 -8.77 37.31 43.50
CA LYS A 452 -9.74 36.51 42.75
C LYS A 452 -9.30 35.07 42.80
N SER A 453 -10.25 34.15 42.90
CA SER A 453 -9.92 32.72 42.94
C SER A 453 -11.00 31.90 42.26
N PHE A 454 -10.58 30.79 41.68
CA PHE A 454 -11.47 29.81 41.06
C PHE A 454 -11.88 28.74 42.07
N VAL A 455 -13.20 28.56 42.23
CA VAL A 455 -13.81 27.54 43.09
C VAL A 455 -14.50 26.51 42.20
N PRO A 456 -13.91 25.32 41.97
CA PRO A 456 -14.53 24.28 41.16
C PRO A 456 -15.81 23.75 41.79
N PHE A 457 -16.77 23.34 40.96
CA PHE A 457 -18.05 22.78 41.44
C PHE A 457 -17.89 21.49 42.25
N SER A 458 -16.77 20.79 42.10
CA SER A 458 -16.44 19.61 42.89
C SER A 458 -16.10 19.93 44.35
N GLN A 459 -15.69 21.16 44.66
CA GLN A 459 -15.39 21.57 46.04
C GLN A 459 -16.68 21.85 46.82
N GLN A 460 -16.75 21.39 48.07
CA GLN A 460 -17.92 21.59 48.93
C GLN A 460 -18.27 23.07 49.16
N THR A 461 -17.27 23.95 49.15
CA THR A 461 -17.44 25.41 49.29
C THR A 461 -18.29 26.01 48.17
N SER A 462 -18.33 25.41 46.98
CA SER A 462 -19.20 25.82 45.87
C SER A 462 -20.70 25.71 46.19
N ARG A 463 -21.06 24.93 47.23
CA ARG A 463 -22.44 24.71 47.70
C ARG A 463 -22.83 25.58 48.90
N GLY A 464 -21.93 26.45 49.36
CA GLY A 464 -22.11 27.27 50.57
C GLY A 464 -21.61 28.70 50.44
N VAL A 465 -21.31 29.33 51.58
CA VAL A 465 -20.76 30.69 51.63
C VAL A 465 -19.37 30.70 51.00
N ALA A 466 -19.15 31.53 49.99
CA ALA A 466 -17.85 31.73 49.37
C ALA A 466 -16.84 32.23 50.42
N ARG A 467 -15.67 31.59 50.48
CA ARG A 467 -14.54 32.01 51.32
C ARG A 467 -13.29 32.19 50.48
N CYS A 468 -12.47 33.16 50.84
CA CYS A 468 -11.19 33.38 50.19
C CYS A 468 -10.21 32.25 50.55
N PRO A 469 -9.56 31.59 49.58
CA PRO A 469 -8.62 30.51 49.89
C PRO A 469 -7.32 31.00 50.54
N VAL A 470 -7.07 32.31 50.56
CA VAL A 470 -5.83 32.91 51.10
C VAL A 470 -6.01 33.43 52.53
N CYS A 471 -7.11 34.13 52.81
CA CYS A 471 -7.34 34.75 54.13
C CYS A 471 -8.59 34.27 54.86
N ASP A 472 -9.30 33.26 54.33
CA ASP A 472 -10.54 32.66 54.85
C ASP A 472 -11.74 33.63 55.07
N ALA A 473 -11.57 34.92 54.73
CA ALA A 473 -12.65 35.90 54.81
C ALA A 473 -13.80 35.54 53.86
N THR A 474 -15.02 35.88 54.27
CA THR A 474 -16.21 35.79 53.40
C THR A 474 -15.96 36.54 52.10
N ALA A 475 -16.17 35.86 50.99
CA ALA A 475 -16.05 36.39 49.64
C ALA A 475 -17.42 36.37 48.94
N GLU A 476 -17.52 37.06 47.82
CA GLU A 476 -18.70 37.00 46.97
C GLU A 476 -18.38 36.27 45.66
N TYR A 477 -19.32 35.45 45.20
CA TYR A 477 -19.26 34.90 43.86
C TYR A 477 -19.55 36.00 42.84
N THR A 478 -18.82 35.97 41.74
CA THR A 478 -18.99 36.92 40.64
C THR A 478 -20.36 36.72 40.00
N ARG A 479 -21.13 37.81 39.90
CA ARG A 479 -22.49 37.85 39.34
C ARG A 479 -22.57 38.87 38.22
N GLU A 480 -23.38 38.56 37.21
CA GLU A 480 -23.77 39.50 36.18
C GLU A 480 -25.18 40.03 36.44
N PRO A 481 -25.43 41.35 36.27
CA PRO A 481 -26.69 42.01 36.66
C PRO A 481 -27.97 41.39 36.10
N LYS A 482 -27.90 40.66 34.97
CA LYS A 482 -29.05 40.04 34.30
C LYS A 482 -28.99 38.51 34.17
N ARG A 483 -27.82 37.91 34.40
CA ARG A 483 -27.55 36.48 34.14
C ARG A 483 -27.29 35.67 35.43
N GLY A 484 -27.18 36.35 36.57
CA GLY A 484 -26.95 35.68 37.85
C GLY A 484 -25.49 35.25 38.01
N LEU A 485 -25.24 34.07 38.56
CA LEU A 485 -23.89 33.56 38.77
C LEU A 485 -23.19 33.24 37.45
N VAL A 486 -21.93 33.66 37.32
CA VAL A 486 -21.15 33.44 36.10
C VAL A 486 -20.29 32.18 36.25
N VAL A 487 -20.54 31.20 35.38
CA VAL A 487 -19.72 29.99 35.27
C VAL A 487 -18.41 30.33 34.56
N HIS A 488 -17.30 29.89 35.15
CA HIS A 488 -15.97 29.98 34.57
C HIS A 488 -15.44 28.57 34.33
N HIS A 489 -14.53 28.47 33.36
CA HIS A 489 -13.85 27.25 32.99
C HIS A 489 -12.34 27.43 33.11
N ARG A 490 -11.65 26.36 33.49
CA ARG A 490 -10.19 26.30 33.65
C ARG A 490 -9.70 24.97 33.09
N LEU A 491 -8.56 24.94 32.41
CA LEU A 491 -7.98 23.67 31.96
C LEU A 491 -7.55 22.79 33.15
N ASP A 492 -7.68 21.47 32.97
CA ASP A 492 -6.99 20.51 33.81
C ASP A 492 -5.49 20.80 33.80
N ALA A 493 -4.81 20.56 34.92
CA ALA A 493 -3.40 20.93 35.06
C ALA A 493 -2.51 20.23 34.03
N ARG A 494 -2.86 19.00 33.62
CA ARG A 494 -2.11 18.24 32.60
C ARG A 494 -2.30 18.82 31.21
N VAL A 495 -3.53 19.20 30.85
CA VAL A 495 -3.86 19.80 29.55
C VAL A 495 -3.24 21.20 29.42
N ASP A 496 -3.32 22.00 30.48
CA ASP A 496 -2.66 23.30 30.57
C ASP A 496 -1.15 23.17 30.32
N PHE A 497 -0.51 22.22 30.99
CA PHE A 497 0.92 21.94 30.79
C PHE A 497 1.24 21.42 29.38
N ALA A 498 0.45 20.50 28.87
CA ALA A 498 0.63 19.91 27.54
C ALA A 498 0.55 20.96 26.42
N ASN A 499 -0.38 21.91 26.51
CA ASN A 499 -0.47 22.98 25.51
C ASN A 499 0.73 23.92 25.55
N VAL A 500 1.25 24.24 26.75
CA VAL A 500 2.48 25.04 26.89
C VAL A 500 3.67 24.34 26.24
N GLN A 501 3.77 23.02 26.37
CA GLN A 501 4.83 22.21 25.75
C GLN A 501 4.62 21.94 24.25
N GLY A 502 3.54 22.47 23.65
CA GLY A 502 3.25 22.30 22.23
C GLY A 502 2.69 20.92 21.85
N VAL A 503 2.27 20.11 22.82
CA VAL A 503 1.80 18.72 22.59
C VAL A 503 0.42 18.66 21.90
N ILE A 504 -0.45 19.64 22.16
CA ILE A 504 -1.83 19.64 21.61
C ILE A 504 -1.85 19.58 20.07
N PRO A 505 -1.04 20.37 19.34
CA PRO A 505 -0.86 20.19 17.90
C PRO A 505 -0.52 18.76 17.46
N HIS A 506 0.34 18.03 18.19
CA HIS A 506 0.71 16.66 17.83
C HIS A 506 -0.51 15.74 17.94
N LEU A 507 -1.32 15.92 18.99
CA LEU A 507 -2.57 15.18 19.18
C LEU A 507 -3.61 15.51 18.10
N MET A 508 -3.70 16.77 17.64
CA MET A 508 -4.57 17.14 16.52
C MET A 508 -4.16 16.41 15.23
N VAL A 509 -2.84 16.32 14.96
CA VAL A 509 -2.30 15.58 13.80
C VAL A 509 -2.61 14.09 13.91
N ILE A 510 -2.34 13.48 15.07
CA ILE A 510 -2.66 12.07 15.32
C ILE A 510 -4.17 11.82 15.14
N GLY A 511 -5.01 12.70 15.67
CA GLY A 511 -6.46 12.63 15.50
C GLY A 511 -6.90 12.75 14.04
N ALA A 512 -6.24 13.59 13.23
CA ALA A 512 -6.52 13.72 11.80
C ALA A 512 -6.10 12.47 11.01
N LEU A 513 -4.91 11.94 11.29
CA LEU A 513 -4.41 10.71 10.67
C LEU A 513 -5.29 9.51 11.02
N THR A 514 -5.71 9.38 12.28
CA THR A 514 -6.60 8.29 12.74
C THR A 514 -7.98 8.33 12.07
N ARG A 515 -8.43 9.49 11.58
CA ARG A 515 -9.67 9.60 10.77
C ARG A 515 -9.45 9.30 9.30
N ARG A 516 -8.27 9.64 8.79
CA ARG A 516 -7.91 9.50 7.38
C ARG A 516 -7.62 8.04 7.01
N TYR A 517 -6.99 7.30 7.91
CA TYR A 517 -6.55 5.92 7.71
C TYR A 517 -7.41 4.96 8.51
N LYS A 518 -7.68 3.78 7.94
CA LYS A 518 -8.55 2.77 8.57
C LYS A 518 -7.86 2.09 9.76
N HIS A 519 -6.57 1.82 9.61
CA HIS A 519 -5.72 1.20 10.60
C HIS A 519 -4.60 2.17 10.96
N ALA A 520 -4.58 2.64 12.21
CA ALA A 520 -3.58 3.58 12.67
C ALA A 520 -3.06 3.20 14.06
N LEU A 521 -1.75 3.19 14.22
CA LEU A 521 -1.04 3.17 15.50
C LEU A 521 0.00 4.28 15.47
N LEU A 522 -0.25 5.37 16.18
CA LEU A 522 0.60 6.56 16.18
C LEU A 522 1.04 6.90 17.60
N LYS A 523 2.29 7.32 17.75
CA LYS A 523 2.87 7.80 19.00
C LYS A 523 3.26 9.28 18.82
N PRO A 524 2.92 10.18 19.76
CA PRO A 524 3.44 11.53 19.80
C PRO A 524 4.85 11.50 20.39
N GLY A 525 5.76 12.31 19.87
CA GLY A 525 7.10 12.57 20.42
C GLY A 525 7.91 11.31 20.69
N VAL A 526 8.70 10.86 19.73
CA VAL A 526 9.57 9.69 19.88
C VAL A 526 11.02 10.10 19.70
N ASP A 527 11.83 9.88 20.74
CA ASP A 527 13.28 10.04 20.66
C ASP A 527 13.87 8.83 19.93
N LEU A 528 14.81 9.06 19.01
CA LEU A 528 15.35 8.05 18.11
C LEU A 528 16.86 7.98 18.27
N PHE A 529 17.36 6.76 18.47
CA PHE A 529 18.78 6.47 18.61
C PHE A 529 19.19 5.47 17.55
N PHE A 530 20.06 5.88 16.63
CA PHE A 530 20.49 5.07 15.49
C PHE A 530 21.85 4.39 15.77
N ALA A 531 22.12 3.30 15.07
CA ALA A 531 23.36 2.52 15.25
C ALA A 531 24.63 3.29 14.85
N ASP A 532 24.51 4.30 13.99
CA ASP A 532 25.59 5.21 13.59
C ASP A 532 25.87 6.31 14.63
N GLY A 533 25.17 6.29 15.77
CA GLY A 533 25.29 7.29 16.85
C GLY A 533 24.48 8.56 16.62
N VAL A 534 23.77 8.69 15.50
CA VAL A 534 22.87 9.81 15.25
C VAL A 534 21.67 9.73 16.20
N GLN A 535 21.24 10.89 16.68
CA GLN A 535 20.03 11.05 17.49
C GLN A 535 19.06 11.99 16.79
N GLY A 536 17.77 11.77 16.97
CA GLY A 536 16.71 12.63 16.47
C GLY A 536 15.44 12.50 17.30
N GLU A 537 14.45 13.34 17.00
CA GLU A 537 13.10 13.24 17.55
C GLU A 537 12.13 13.27 16.37
N ALA A 538 11.02 12.53 16.48
CA ALA A 538 9.88 12.66 15.59
C ALA A 538 8.65 13.08 16.40
N ASP A 539 8.05 14.23 16.05
CA ASP A 539 6.87 14.75 16.74
C ASP A 539 5.66 13.79 16.65
N VAL A 540 5.55 13.06 15.55
CA VAL A 540 4.60 11.95 15.34
C VAL A 540 5.32 10.81 14.63
N LEU A 541 5.16 9.58 15.12
CA LEU A 541 5.73 8.38 14.53
C LEU A 541 4.78 7.18 14.70
N GLY A 542 4.62 6.35 13.67
CA GLY A 542 3.79 5.15 13.77
C GLY A 542 3.45 4.49 12.43
N ILE A 543 2.40 3.69 12.40
CA ILE A 543 1.92 2.98 11.21
C ILE A 543 0.52 3.47 10.85
N CYS A 544 0.30 3.75 9.57
CA CYS A 544 -1.02 4.02 8.98
C CYS A 544 -1.22 3.17 7.72
N ASP A 545 -2.24 2.31 7.68
CA ASP A 545 -2.59 1.44 6.53
C ASP A 545 -1.35 0.81 5.84
N GLY A 546 -0.52 0.13 6.64
CA GLY A 546 0.68 -0.55 6.16
C GLY A 546 1.85 0.35 5.76
N LYS A 547 1.82 1.63 6.11
CA LYS A 547 2.91 2.60 5.86
C LYS A 547 3.50 3.10 7.17
N LEU A 548 4.83 3.14 7.26
CA LEU A 548 5.53 3.82 8.35
C LEU A 548 5.46 5.33 8.13
N VAL A 549 4.92 6.04 9.11
CA VAL A 549 4.69 7.48 9.09
C VAL A 549 5.57 8.13 10.14
N SER A 550 6.34 9.16 9.76
CA SER A 550 7.06 10.03 10.68
C SER A 550 6.84 11.48 10.29
N GLY A 551 6.86 12.42 11.23
CA GLY A 551 6.72 13.82 10.84
C GLY A 551 6.97 14.84 11.93
N GLU A 552 6.93 16.09 11.49
CA GLU A 552 7.17 17.30 12.26
C GLU A 552 5.90 18.14 12.36
N VAL A 553 5.60 18.64 13.56
CA VAL A 553 4.39 19.38 13.86
C VAL A 553 4.72 20.73 14.49
N LYS A 554 4.33 21.82 13.81
CA LYS A 554 4.53 23.18 14.32
C LYS A 554 3.22 23.85 14.71
N THR A 555 3.26 24.68 15.75
CA THR A 555 2.13 25.56 16.08
C THR A 555 1.89 26.62 15.00
N SER A 556 2.92 27.02 14.26
CA SER A 556 2.86 28.02 13.20
C SER A 556 3.52 27.50 11.93
N GLY A 557 2.82 27.56 10.80
CA GLY A 557 3.35 27.14 9.50
C GLY A 557 4.54 27.99 9.02
N LYS A 558 4.69 29.22 9.52
CA LYS A 558 5.88 30.06 9.27
C LYS A 558 7.18 29.48 9.84
N SER A 559 7.07 28.58 10.82
CA SER A 559 8.22 27.94 11.46
C SER A 559 8.93 26.93 10.55
N PHE A 560 8.37 26.61 9.38
CA PHE A 560 8.99 25.75 8.38
C PHE A 560 9.85 26.52 7.36
N ASN A 561 9.86 27.84 7.40
CA ASN A 561 10.64 28.62 6.45
C ASN A 561 12.14 28.48 6.74
N ALA A 562 12.91 28.26 5.69
CA ALA A 562 14.37 28.24 5.76
C ALA A 562 14.89 29.60 6.21
N ASN A 563 15.82 29.62 7.15
CA ASN A 563 16.58 30.83 7.40
C ASN A 563 17.71 30.87 6.36
N GLU A 564 17.54 31.64 5.27
CA GLU A 564 18.51 31.73 4.16
C GLU A 564 19.94 32.07 4.63
N ALA A 565 20.07 32.68 5.80
CA ALA A 565 21.36 33.03 6.41
C ALA A 565 22.12 31.85 7.07
N GLN A 566 21.49 30.69 7.31
CA GLN A 566 22.11 29.54 8.00
C GLN A 566 21.64 28.18 7.44
N PRO A 567 22.09 27.77 6.25
CA PRO A 567 21.71 26.49 5.62
C PRO A 567 22.07 25.24 6.45
N ASP A 568 23.09 25.29 7.31
CA ASP A 568 23.45 24.17 8.21
C ASP A 568 22.47 23.95 9.38
N ARG A 569 21.50 24.87 9.55
CA ARG A 569 20.43 24.78 10.55
C ARG A 569 19.05 24.59 9.94
N ASP A 570 19.02 24.02 8.74
CA ASP A 570 17.78 23.71 8.07
C ASP A 570 17.05 22.55 8.76
N GLN A 571 16.02 22.88 9.53
CA GLN A 571 15.26 21.89 10.29
C GLN A 571 14.57 20.87 9.37
N LEU A 572 14.04 21.31 8.23
CA LEU A 572 13.38 20.42 7.27
C LEU A 572 14.34 19.36 6.70
N VAL A 573 15.59 19.75 6.42
CA VAL A 573 16.63 18.81 5.98
C VAL A 573 16.92 17.79 7.07
N LYS A 574 17.05 18.22 8.33
CA LYS A 574 17.30 17.32 9.45
C LYS A 574 16.16 16.32 9.63
N ASP A 575 14.92 16.79 9.62
CA ASP A 575 13.73 15.96 9.83
C ASP A 575 13.57 14.93 8.71
N LEU A 576 13.80 15.32 7.44
CA LEU A 576 13.79 14.40 6.31
C LEU A 576 14.94 13.39 6.32
N MET A 577 16.10 13.78 6.85
CA MET A 577 17.21 12.85 7.07
C MET A 577 16.94 11.84 8.19
N ILE A 578 16.09 12.19 9.17
CA ILE A 578 15.57 11.23 10.16
C ILE A 578 14.53 10.32 9.50
N ALA A 579 13.58 10.86 8.74
CA ALA A 579 12.57 10.07 8.01
C ALA A 579 13.22 9.06 7.04
N LYS A 580 14.29 9.47 6.34
CA LYS A 580 15.09 8.57 5.50
C LYS A 580 15.74 7.43 6.29
N ARG A 581 16.32 7.73 7.46
CA ARG A 581 16.94 6.70 8.33
C ARG A 581 15.91 5.71 8.85
N LEU A 582 14.74 6.20 9.22
CA LEU A 582 13.60 5.38 9.60
C LEU A 582 13.04 4.55 8.44
N ARG A 583 13.42 4.87 7.20
CA ARG A 583 12.77 4.34 5.98
C ARG A 583 11.26 4.60 6.05
N SER A 584 10.87 5.81 6.43
CA SER A 584 9.47 6.19 6.45
C SER A 584 8.90 6.16 5.03
N ASP A 585 7.69 5.65 4.90
CA ASP A 585 6.97 5.66 3.63
C ASP A 585 6.25 7.01 3.45
N ILE A 586 5.83 7.64 4.56
CA ILE A 586 5.21 8.97 4.57
C ILE A 586 5.97 9.89 5.54
N TYR A 587 6.29 11.11 5.06
CA TYR A 587 6.70 12.23 5.89
C TYR A 587 5.52 13.19 6.10
N VAL A 588 5.16 13.45 7.36
CA VAL A 588 4.09 14.39 7.72
C VAL A 588 4.68 15.76 8.04
N MET A 589 4.20 16.78 7.35
CA MET A 589 4.52 18.18 7.61
C MET A 589 3.24 18.90 8.03
N ALA A 590 3.11 19.22 9.32
CA ALA A 590 1.84 19.71 9.85
C ALA A 590 1.93 21.02 10.63
N ALA A 591 0.89 21.85 10.53
CA ALA A 591 0.74 23.03 11.38
C ALA A 591 -0.71 23.43 11.66
N THR A 592 -0.91 24.06 12.82
CA THR A 592 -2.23 24.63 13.20
C THR A 592 -2.57 25.97 12.51
N SER A 593 -1.69 26.43 11.61
CA SER A 593 -1.89 27.58 10.73
C SER A 593 -1.38 27.25 9.32
N PRO A 594 -1.71 28.06 8.29
CA PRO A 594 -1.21 27.85 6.94
C PRO A 594 0.33 27.80 6.90
N ILE A 595 0.85 26.87 6.09
CA ILE A 595 2.25 26.67 5.70
C ILE A 595 2.45 27.36 4.35
N GLU A 596 3.53 28.11 4.20
CA GLU A 596 3.81 28.84 2.97
C GLU A 596 4.12 27.91 1.80
N GLN A 597 3.66 28.27 0.59
CA GLN A 597 3.77 27.41 -0.59
C GLN A 597 5.23 27.05 -0.91
N ALA A 598 6.17 28.00 -0.74
CA ALA A 598 7.59 27.77 -0.95
C ALA A 598 8.15 26.65 -0.05
N ALA A 599 7.70 26.55 1.20
CA ALA A 599 8.11 25.49 2.11
C ALA A 599 7.51 24.13 1.68
N LYS A 600 6.26 24.11 1.21
CA LYS A 600 5.60 22.90 0.68
C LYS A 600 6.30 22.38 -0.57
N ASP A 601 6.57 23.25 -1.53
CA ASP A 601 7.23 22.90 -2.79
C ASP A 601 8.63 22.34 -2.52
N ARG A 602 9.36 22.97 -1.60
CA ARG A 602 10.67 22.50 -1.19
C ARG A 602 10.61 21.11 -0.52
N ALA A 603 9.71 20.92 0.44
CA ALA A 603 9.52 19.63 1.09
C ALA A 603 9.14 18.55 0.07
N LYS A 604 8.31 18.89 -0.91
CA LYS A 604 7.88 17.99 -1.98
C LYS A 604 9.06 17.52 -2.83
N THR A 605 9.87 18.45 -3.34
CA THR A 605 11.07 18.11 -4.12
C THR A 605 12.00 17.18 -3.33
N MET A 606 12.26 17.49 -2.06
CA MET A 606 13.14 16.68 -1.23
C MET A 606 12.56 15.29 -0.92
N CYS A 607 11.24 15.20 -0.68
CA CYS A 607 10.56 13.92 -0.47
C CYS A 607 10.59 13.05 -1.74
N GLU A 608 10.38 13.64 -2.92
CA GLU A 608 10.48 12.96 -4.22
C GLU A 608 11.90 12.41 -4.46
N GLU A 609 12.94 13.19 -4.16
CA GLU A 609 14.35 12.75 -4.24
C GLU A 609 14.67 11.58 -3.30
N LEU A 610 13.97 11.50 -2.17
CA LEU A 610 14.14 10.44 -1.17
C LEU A 610 13.21 9.24 -1.39
N GLY A 611 12.25 9.33 -2.31
CA GLY A 611 11.22 8.31 -2.52
C GLY A 611 10.23 8.19 -1.35
N ILE A 612 10.00 9.29 -0.62
CA ILE A 612 9.09 9.36 0.53
C ILE A 612 7.82 10.13 0.09
N GLU A 613 6.64 9.68 0.49
CA GLU A 613 5.39 10.42 0.24
C GLU A 613 5.28 11.62 1.20
N LEU A 614 5.07 12.82 0.67
CA LEU A 614 4.81 14.00 1.50
C LEU A 614 3.31 14.13 1.81
N LEU A 615 2.97 14.20 3.11
CA LEU A 615 1.63 14.54 3.58
C LEU A 615 1.66 15.87 4.32
N VAL A 616 1.05 16.90 3.72
CA VAL A 616 0.90 18.22 4.35
C VAL A 616 -0.45 18.30 5.05
N LEU A 617 -0.45 18.67 6.33
CA LEU A 617 -1.68 18.85 7.12
C LEU A 617 -1.72 20.26 7.71
N GLU A 618 -2.59 21.10 7.19
CA GLU A 618 -2.82 22.45 7.69
C GLU A 618 -4.08 22.50 8.56
N ARG A 619 -4.35 23.67 9.14
CA ARG A 619 -5.49 23.89 10.03
C ARG A 619 -6.80 23.23 9.58
N ASN A 620 -7.16 23.33 8.30
CA ASN A 620 -8.42 22.78 7.80
C ASN A 620 -8.41 21.24 7.73
N ASP A 621 -7.25 20.64 7.47
CA ASP A 621 -7.07 19.18 7.44
C ASP A 621 -7.09 18.57 8.84
N LEU A 622 -6.70 19.37 9.85
CA LEU A 622 -6.70 18.94 11.26
C LEU A 622 -8.10 18.92 11.89
N LEU A 623 -9.05 19.66 11.31
CA LEU A 623 -10.43 19.74 11.77
C LEU A 623 -11.31 18.68 11.07
N ARG A 624 -12.58 18.58 11.47
CA ARG A 624 -13.61 17.74 10.85
C ARG A 624 -14.64 18.55 10.09
#